data_AF-R8ZXX7-F1
#
_entry.id   AF-R8ZXX7-F1
#
_cell.length_a   1.000
_cell.length_b   1.000
_cell.length_c   1.000
_cell.angle_alpha   90.00
_cell.angle_beta   90.00
_cell.angle_gamma   90.00
#
_symmetry.space_group_name_H-M   'P 1'
#
loop_
_entity.id
_entity.type
_entity.pdbx_description
1 polymer ?
#
loop_
_entity_poly.entity_id
_entity_poly.type
_entity_poly.pdbx_seq_one_letter_code
_entity_poly.pdbx_strand_id
1 'polypeptide(L)'
;MKILDVIKKINAPQEKIRKFEDALNETQFTKAIDLVKQDFPEILLINGKNPLKLLHSALSEGVHNLSDEECLKLAQSVRIVLAELSDRISLALKDEQELVSAISILEKKKS
;
A
#
# COMPACT_ATOMS: atom_id res chain seq x y z
N MET A 1 4.57 -5.98 -8.43
CA MET A 1 4.49 -5.01 -7.30
C MET A 1 3.83 -5.71 -6.13
N LYS A 2 4.44 -5.66 -4.92
CA LYS A 2 3.93 -6.39 -3.74
C LYS A 2 2.50 -6.02 -3.33
N ILE A 3 2.01 -4.83 -3.70
CA ILE A 3 0.63 -4.40 -3.44
C ILE A 3 -0.38 -5.16 -4.29
N LEU A 4 -0.05 -5.54 -5.54
CA LEU A 4 -0.91 -6.42 -6.34
C LEU A 4 -1.05 -7.79 -5.68
N ASP A 5 0.03 -8.30 -5.09
CA ASP A 5 0.01 -9.56 -4.35
C ASP A 5 -0.93 -9.47 -3.14
N VAL A 6 -0.94 -8.32 -2.43
CA VAL A 6 -1.92 -8.05 -1.36
C VAL A 6 -3.36 -8.03 -1.89
N ILE A 7 -3.62 -7.35 -3.01
CA ILE A 7 -4.94 -7.29 -3.65
C ILE A 7 -5.45 -8.68 -4.05
N LYS A 8 -4.57 -9.50 -4.65
CA LYS A 8 -4.89 -10.89 -5.04
C LYS A 8 -5.17 -11.75 -3.81
N LYS A 9 -4.39 -11.53 -2.75
CA LYS A 9 -4.48 -12.29 -1.51
C LYS A 9 -5.81 -12.06 -0.77
N ILE A 10 -6.26 -10.82 -0.65
CA ILE A 10 -7.57 -10.50 -0.03
C ILE A 10 -8.80 -10.89 -0.89
N ASN A 11 -8.63 -11.75 -1.90
CA ASN A 11 -9.67 -12.20 -2.83
C ASN A 11 -10.48 -11.05 -3.46
N ALA A 12 -9.81 -9.95 -3.83
CA ALA A 12 -10.47 -8.84 -4.48
C ALA A 12 -11.10 -9.25 -5.83
N PRO A 13 -12.20 -8.60 -6.26
CA PRO A 13 -12.81 -8.85 -7.56
C PRO A 13 -11.81 -8.71 -8.71
N GLN A 14 -11.97 -9.53 -9.75
CA GLN A 14 -11.10 -9.50 -10.94
C GLN A 14 -10.99 -8.12 -11.59
N GLU A 15 -12.06 -7.31 -11.55
CA GLU A 15 -12.01 -5.93 -12.02
C GLU A 15 -10.97 -5.08 -11.25
N LYS A 16 -10.88 -5.24 -9.92
CA LYS A 16 -9.89 -4.54 -9.10
C LYS A 16 -8.48 -5.04 -9.41
N ILE A 17 -8.30 -6.35 -9.53
CA ILE A 17 -7.00 -6.94 -9.91
C ILE A 17 -6.51 -6.34 -11.22
N ARG A 18 -7.39 -6.26 -12.23
CA ARG A 18 -7.06 -5.68 -13.53
C ARG A 18 -6.67 -4.21 -13.46
N LYS A 19 -7.38 -3.38 -12.66
CA LYS A 19 -6.98 -1.98 -12.46
C LYS A 19 -5.56 -1.83 -11.91
N PHE A 20 -5.16 -2.72 -10.99
CA PHE A 20 -3.79 -2.72 -10.47
C PHE A 20 -2.77 -3.24 -11.49
N GLU A 21 -3.14 -4.19 -12.34
CA GLU A 21 -2.29 -4.64 -13.45
C GLU A 21 -2.11 -3.52 -14.51
N ASP A 22 -3.19 -2.80 -14.84
CA ASP A 22 -3.13 -1.65 -15.74
C ASP A 22 -2.28 -0.52 -15.16
N ALA A 23 -2.42 -0.24 -13.86
CA ALA A 23 -1.58 0.74 -13.16
C ALA A 23 -0.09 0.37 -13.14
N LEU A 24 0.26 -0.92 -13.19
CA LEU A 24 1.65 -1.36 -13.29
C LEU A 24 2.27 -1.13 -14.67
N ASN A 25 1.43 -1.12 -15.71
CA ASN A 25 1.85 -0.84 -17.08
C ASN A 25 1.85 0.66 -17.39
N GLU A 26 1.33 1.50 -16.47
CA GLU A 26 1.35 2.94 -16.62
C GLU A 26 2.74 3.50 -16.28
N THR A 27 3.22 4.41 -17.13
CA THR A 27 4.55 5.02 -17.03
C THR A 27 4.56 6.26 -16.15
N GLN A 28 3.43 6.98 -16.09
CA GLN A 28 3.29 8.16 -15.24
C GLN A 28 2.78 7.75 -13.85
N PHE A 29 3.63 7.86 -12.83
CA PHE A 29 3.28 7.46 -11.46
C PHE A 29 1.97 8.07 -10.96
N THR A 30 1.75 9.37 -11.18
CA THR A 30 0.52 10.05 -10.74
C THR A 30 -0.73 9.39 -11.33
N LYS A 31 -0.68 9.06 -12.63
CA LYS A 31 -1.77 8.38 -13.33
C LYS A 31 -1.96 6.96 -12.82
N ALA A 32 -0.87 6.22 -12.58
CA ALA A 32 -0.91 4.89 -11.98
C ALA A 32 -1.60 4.88 -10.60
N ILE A 33 -1.25 5.83 -9.72
CA ILE A 33 -1.88 5.95 -8.39
C ILE A 33 -3.33 6.38 -8.49
N ASP A 34 -3.67 7.31 -9.41
CA ASP A 34 -5.05 7.75 -9.58
C ASP A 34 -5.97 6.63 -10.10
N LEU A 35 -5.45 5.71 -10.92
CA LEU A 35 -6.19 4.52 -11.39
C LEU A 35 -6.61 3.60 -10.23
N VAL A 36 -5.79 3.49 -9.19
CA VAL A 36 -6.02 2.56 -8.07
C VAL A 36 -6.46 3.25 -6.77
N LYS A 37 -6.64 4.57 -6.76
CA LYS A 37 -6.86 5.34 -5.53
C LYS A 37 -8.10 4.91 -4.74
N GLN A 38 -9.18 4.56 -5.43
CA GLN A 38 -10.44 4.14 -4.81
C GLN A 38 -10.41 2.68 -4.37
N ASP A 39 -9.53 1.89 -4.97
CA ASP A 39 -9.38 0.46 -4.74
C ASP A 39 -8.14 0.13 -3.90
N PHE A 40 -7.48 1.15 -3.32
CA PHE A 40 -6.31 0.97 -2.48
C PHE A 40 -6.68 0.22 -1.19
N PRO A 41 -5.98 -0.87 -0.81
CA PRO A 41 -6.34 -1.66 0.36
C PRO A 41 -6.32 -0.84 1.65
N GLU A 42 -7.38 -0.91 2.44
CA GLU A 42 -7.47 -0.20 3.73
C GLU A 42 -6.35 -0.59 4.70
N ILE A 43 -5.95 -1.87 4.69
CA ILE A 43 -4.83 -2.38 5.52
C ILE A 43 -3.50 -1.66 5.23
N LEU A 44 -3.34 -1.12 4.01
CA LEU A 44 -2.15 -0.38 3.60
C LEU A 44 -2.27 1.14 3.80
N LEU A 45 -3.42 1.66 4.22
CA LEU A 45 -3.57 3.07 4.57
C LEU A 45 -2.88 3.36 5.91
N ILE A 46 -2.21 4.51 5.98
CA ILE A 46 -1.61 5.00 7.24
C ILE A 46 -2.44 6.20 7.69
N ASN A 47 -3.13 6.07 8.83
CA ASN A 47 -4.08 7.07 9.33
C ASN A 47 -5.09 7.51 8.26
N GLY A 48 -5.62 6.55 7.49
CA GLY A 48 -6.58 6.80 6.41
C GLY A 48 -6.00 7.44 5.14
N LYS A 49 -4.68 7.68 5.07
CA LYS A 49 -4.00 8.27 3.91
C LYS A 49 -3.31 7.21 3.07
N ASN A 50 -3.30 7.39 1.74
CA ASN A 50 -2.50 6.58 0.83
C ASN A 50 -1.03 7.02 0.92
N PRO A 51 -0.13 6.16 1.45
CA PRO A 51 1.26 6.52 1.64
C PRO A 51 2.04 6.73 0.34
N LEU A 52 1.70 6.03 -0.75
CA LEU A 52 2.37 6.20 -2.05
C LEU A 52 2.18 7.63 -2.60
N LYS A 53 1.00 8.20 -2.41
CA LYS A 53 0.71 9.58 -2.82
C LYS A 53 1.49 10.60 -2.00
N LEU A 54 1.58 10.38 -0.67
CA LEU A 54 2.37 11.23 0.22
C LEU A 54 3.85 11.21 -0.14
N LEU A 55 4.41 10.01 -0.32
CA LEU A 55 5.81 9.79 -0.67
C LEU A 55 6.15 10.41 -2.03
N HIS A 56 5.32 10.21 -3.04
CA HIS A 56 5.54 10.83 -4.35
C HIS A 56 5.53 12.35 -4.28
N SER A 57 4.60 12.95 -3.55
CA SER A 57 4.54 14.40 -3.41
C SER A 57 5.83 14.94 -2.77
N ALA A 58 6.25 14.32 -1.65
CA ALA A 58 7.48 14.66 -0.94
C ALA A 58 8.76 14.51 -1.78
N LEU A 59 8.82 13.48 -2.65
CA LEU A 59 9.99 13.21 -3.48
C LEU A 59 9.99 13.99 -4.81
N SER A 60 8.81 14.43 -5.29
CA SER A 60 8.67 15.12 -6.57
C SER A 60 8.76 16.64 -6.46
N GLU A 61 8.37 17.23 -5.31
CA GLU A 61 8.53 18.68 -5.10
C GLU A 61 10.00 19.11 -5.04
N GLY A 62 10.92 18.16 -4.85
CA GLY A 62 12.36 18.40 -4.87
C GLY A 62 12.86 19.17 -3.65
N VAL A 63 14.02 18.79 -3.14
CA VAL A 63 14.72 19.53 -2.06
C VAL A 63 15.31 20.87 -2.51
N HIS A 64 14.97 21.36 -3.71
CA HIS A 64 15.77 22.31 -4.47
C HIS A 64 15.80 23.73 -3.86
N ASN A 65 14.96 24.00 -2.86
CA ASN A 65 14.93 25.24 -2.09
C ASN A 65 14.83 25.01 -0.57
N LEU A 66 15.10 23.79 -0.10
CA LEU A 66 15.05 23.47 1.33
C LEU A 66 16.43 23.70 1.97
N SER A 67 16.43 24.16 3.22
CA SER A 67 17.63 24.13 4.06
C SER A 67 18.04 22.68 4.37
N ASP A 68 19.30 22.48 4.80
CA ASP A 68 19.79 21.16 5.22
C ASP A 68 18.92 20.54 6.32
N GLU A 69 18.46 21.35 7.27
CA GLU A 69 17.60 20.91 8.37
C GLU A 69 16.23 20.43 7.84
N GLU A 70 15.64 21.17 6.90
CA GLU A 70 14.38 20.78 6.26
C GLU A 70 14.55 19.52 5.40
N CYS A 71 15.67 19.39 4.69
CA CYS A 71 16.00 18.19 3.92
C CYS A 71 16.11 16.96 4.82
N LEU A 72 16.80 17.08 5.96
CA LEU A 72 16.95 15.99 6.93
C LEU A 72 15.60 15.60 7.56
N LYS A 73 14.78 16.58 7.94
CA LYS A 73 13.43 16.33 8.46
C LYS A 73 12.54 15.64 7.42
N LEU A 74 12.59 16.07 6.16
CA LEU A 74 11.83 15.47 5.08
C LEU A 74 12.29 14.03 4.83
N ALA A 75 13.60 13.79 4.74
CA ALA A 75 14.17 12.46 4.55
C ALA A 75 13.81 11.50 5.70
N GLN A 76 13.87 11.98 6.95
CA GLN A 76 13.44 11.20 8.11
C GLN A 76 11.95 10.84 8.03
N SER A 77 11.10 11.79 7.65
CA SER A 77 9.66 11.57 7.50
C SER A 77 9.35 10.55 6.40
N VAL A 78 10.01 10.69 5.24
CA VAL A 78 9.91 9.73 4.13
C VAL A 78 10.33 8.33 4.58
N ARG A 79 11.45 8.20 5.31
CA ARG A 79 11.94 6.91 5.82
C ARG A 79 10.92 6.24 6.74
N ILE A 80 10.32 6.99 7.67
CA ILE A 80 9.33 6.44 8.61
C ILE A 80 8.11 5.90 7.84
N VAL A 81 7.57 6.69 6.91
CA VAL A 81 6.39 6.28 6.12
C VAL A 81 6.69 5.08 5.22
N LEU A 82 7.88 5.02 4.61
CA LEU A 82 8.32 3.87 3.81
C LEU A 82 8.43 2.60 4.65
N ALA A 83 9.02 2.69 5.85
CA ALA A 83 9.16 1.55 6.76
C ALA A 83 7.79 1.00 7.18
N GLU A 84 6.89 1.86 7.65
CA GLU A 84 5.54 1.47 8.05
C GLU A 84 4.75 0.85 6.89
N LEU A 85 4.84 1.41 5.68
CA LEU A 85 4.21 0.82 4.49
C LEU A 85 4.78 -0.58 4.19
N SER A 86 6.10 -0.74 4.27
CA SER A 86 6.76 -2.03 4.05
C SER A 86 6.31 -3.08 5.08
N ASP A 87 6.17 -2.69 6.34
CA ASP A 87 5.71 -3.58 7.41
C ASP A 87 4.24 -3.98 7.19
N ARG A 88 3.36 -3.04 6.83
CA ARG A 88 1.96 -3.33 6.49
C ARG A 88 1.82 -4.26 5.29
N ILE A 89 2.62 -4.06 4.24
CA ILE A 89 2.65 -4.98 3.09
C ILE A 89 3.09 -6.36 3.55
N SER A 90 4.14 -6.44 4.37
CA SER A 90 4.65 -7.71 4.87
C SER A 90 3.60 -8.43 5.72
N LEU A 91 2.93 -7.72 6.62
CA LEU A 91 1.83 -8.24 7.44
C LEU A 91 0.64 -8.67 6.61
N ALA A 92 0.20 -7.88 5.63
CA ALA A 92 -0.91 -8.26 4.74
C ALA A 92 -0.56 -9.51 3.90
N LEU A 93 0.72 -9.72 3.61
CA LEU A 93 1.22 -10.90 2.92
C LEU A 93 1.49 -12.08 3.85
N LYS A 94 1.61 -11.86 5.17
CA LYS A 94 1.84 -12.91 6.17
C LYS A 94 0.49 -13.33 6.77
N ASP A 95 0.29 -14.62 6.97
CA ASP A 95 -0.72 -15.11 7.93
C ASP A 95 -2.22 -14.97 7.57
N GLU A 96 -2.59 -15.08 6.30
CA GLU A 96 -4.02 -15.28 5.95
C GLU A 96 -4.40 -16.77 5.93
N GLN A 97 -3.52 -17.69 5.53
CA GLN A 97 -3.86 -19.12 5.49
C GLN A 97 -4.09 -19.72 6.88
N GLU A 98 -3.23 -19.41 7.85
CA GLU A 98 -3.40 -19.89 9.23
C GLU A 98 -4.64 -19.27 9.88
N LEU A 99 -4.87 -17.96 9.66
CA LEU A 99 -6.05 -17.27 10.17
C LEU A 99 -7.35 -17.77 9.54
N VAL A 100 -7.39 -17.94 8.21
CA VAL A 100 -8.55 -18.50 7.48
C VAL A 100 -8.83 -19.94 7.93
N SER A 101 -7.78 -20.73 8.14
CA SER A 101 -7.92 -22.09 8.66
C SER A 101 -8.48 -22.09 10.09
N ALA A 102 -7.97 -21.21 10.97
CA ALA A 102 -8.48 -21.06 12.33
C ALA A 102 -9.93 -20.61 12.36
N ILE A 103 -10.31 -19.60 11.55
CA ILE A 103 -11.70 -19.13 11.44
C ILE A 103 -12.61 -20.26 10.95
N SER A 104 -12.20 -20.98 9.90
CA SER A 104 -12.98 -22.11 9.36
C SER A 104 -13.21 -23.21 10.41
N ILE A 105 -12.22 -23.49 11.26
CA ILE A 105 -12.36 -24.43 12.38
C ILE A 105 -13.38 -23.92 13.40
N LEU A 106 -13.33 -22.63 13.74
CA LEU A 106 -14.25 -22.02 14.71
C LEU A 106 -15.69 -21.96 14.19
N GLU A 107 -15.91 -21.65 12.91
CA GLU A 107 -17.23 -21.63 12.28
C GLU A 107 -17.88 -23.02 12.28
N LYS A 108 -17.11 -24.07 11.96
CA LYS A 108 -17.58 -25.47 12.00
C LYS A 108 -17.99 -25.92 13.40
N LYS A 109 -17.44 -25.30 14.45
CA LYS A 109 -17.77 -25.61 15.84
C LYS A 109 -19.05 -24.94 16.34
N LYS A 110 -19.56 -23.96 15.58
CA LYS A 110 -20.78 -23.21 15.90
C LYS A 110 -22.04 -23.82 15.26
N SER A 111 -21.88 -24.81 14.37
CA SER A 111 -22.96 -25.62 13.79
C SER A 111 -23.22 -26.88 14.60
#